data_AF-A0A1S1MKF5-F1
#
_entry.id   AF-A0A1S1MKF5-F1
#
_cell.length_a   1.000
_cell.length_b   1.000
_cell.length_c   1.000
_cell.angle_alpha   90.00
_cell.angle_beta   90.00
_cell.angle_gamma   90.00
#
_symmetry.space_group_name_H-M   'P 1'
#
loop_
_entity.id
_entity.type
_entity.pdbx_description
1 polymer ?
#
loop_
_entity_poly.entity_id
_entity_poly.type
_entity_poly.pdbx_seq_one_letter_code
_entity_poly.pdbx_strand_id
1 'polypeptide(L)'
;MNNSYNAEDLFSYSNSLCSLQLVVAMVLDDKLQSVTSSIYPSLNDAGNEQRLKLKNLYYVPNSQVAITSDTSMYTLISNVYGELGKLSNVYIDDATADSLVSQTASENAQEQLTLTLGNAAVKVALSAEHGMNYTPATKAFDFFGDPSFVLSDIEQKSLALLVFEVANNNELYKTVQTLINENNEAALADQFAKVELPNNSTLSSDASQKLASLTLAGNNEKLVTYIGTNIFKPSW
;
A
#
# COMPACT_ATOMS: atom_id res chain seq x y z
N MET A 1 -20.06 -19.37 7.19
CA MET A 1 -19.62 -18.93 8.53
C MET A 1 -19.69 -17.42 8.50
N ASN A 2 -20.39 -16.77 9.45
CA ASN A 2 -20.34 -15.32 9.58
C ASN A 2 -18.98 -14.96 10.16
N ASN A 3 -18.00 -14.62 9.32
CA ASN A 3 -16.81 -13.94 9.79
C ASN A 3 -17.24 -12.53 10.17
N SER A 4 -17.59 -12.32 11.44
CA SER A 4 -17.81 -10.96 11.93
C SER A 4 -16.44 -10.30 12.05
N TYR A 5 -16.07 -9.51 11.05
CA TYR A 5 -14.94 -8.59 11.16
C TYR A 5 -15.18 -7.71 12.38
N ASN A 6 -14.16 -7.52 13.21
CA ASN A 6 -14.26 -6.62 14.35
C ASN A 6 -13.84 -5.20 13.93
N ALA A 7 -14.13 -4.22 14.80
CA ALA A 7 -13.80 -2.83 14.55
C ALA A 7 -12.28 -2.58 14.43
N GLU A 8 -11.47 -3.29 15.21
CA GLU A 8 -10.01 -3.13 15.24
C GLU A 8 -9.38 -3.57 13.91
N ASP A 9 -9.86 -4.68 13.35
CA ASP A 9 -9.36 -5.18 12.07
C ASP A 9 -9.69 -4.20 10.93
N LEU A 10 -10.90 -3.62 10.95
CA LEU A 10 -11.32 -2.58 10.01
C LEU A 10 -10.45 -1.32 10.14
N PHE A 11 -10.17 -0.83 11.35
CA PHE A 11 -9.28 0.32 11.54
C PHE A 11 -7.87 0.01 11.06
N SER A 12 -7.37 -1.18 11.35
CA SER A 12 -6.05 -1.63 10.91
C SER A 12 -5.97 -1.76 9.39
N TYR A 13 -7.02 -2.25 8.72
CA TYR A 13 -7.13 -2.24 7.26
C TYR A 13 -7.17 -0.80 6.71
N SER A 14 -7.97 0.07 7.33
CA SER A 14 -8.11 1.47 6.94
C SER A 14 -6.78 2.20 6.95
N ASN A 15 -6.00 2.07 8.03
CA ASN A 15 -4.68 2.70 8.14
C ASN A 15 -3.71 2.19 7.07
N SER A 16 -3.70 0.88 6.79
CA SER A 16 -2.88 0.33 5.70
C SER A 16 -3.28 0.88 4.34
N LEU A 17 -4.58 0.92 4.03
CA LEU A 17 -5.08 1.45 2.76
C LEU A 17 -4.79 2.95 2.61
N CYS A 18 -5.01 3.74 3.67
CA CYS A 18 -4.72 5.19 3.67
C CYS A 18 -3.22 5.47 3.55
N SER A 19 -2.35 4.61 4.09
CA SER A 19 -0.90 4.70 3.90
C SER A 19 -0.51 4.50 2.43
N LEU A 20 -1.16 3.57 1.73
CA LEU A 20 -0.96 3.38 0.29
C LEU A 20 -1.53 4.54 -0.53
N GLN A 21 -2.65 5.10 -0.13
CA GLN A 21 -3.21 6.29 -0.77
C GLN A 21 -2.25 7.49 -0.69
N LEU A 22 -1.54 7.66 0.43
CA LEU A 22 -0.48 8.66 0.53
C LEU A 22 0.63 8.43 -0.50
N VAL A 23 1.06 7.18 -0.68
CA VAL A 23 2.05 6.81 -1.72
C VAL A 23 1.51 7.12 -3.12
N VAL A 24 0.25 6.75 -3.41
CA VAL A 24 -0.40 7.06 -4.68
C VAL A 24 -0.45 8.56 -4.94
N ALA A 25 -0.81 9.36 -3.94
CA ALA A 25 -0.82 10.82 -4.06
C ALA A 25 0.57 11.36 -4.41
N MET A 26 1.64 10.85 -3.79
CA MET A 26 3.02 11.24 -4.12
C MET A 26 3.45 10.79 -5.52
N VAL A 27 2.98 9.62 -5.99
CA VAL A 27 3.27 9.11 -7.33
C VAL A 27 2.60 9.94 -8.43
N LEU A 28 1.38 10.40 -8.18
CA LEU A 28 0.58 11.18 -9.13
C LEU A 28 0.89 12.68 -9.09
N ASP A 29 1.38 13.19 -7.95
CA ASP A 29 1.78 14.59 -7.78
C ASP A 29 3.27 14.70 -7.46
N ASP A 30 4.09 14.88 -8.50
CA ASP A 30 5.53 15.10 -8.37
C ASP A 30 5.86 16.33 -7.49
N LYS A 31 4.96 17.32 -7.37
CA LYS A 31 5.18 18.47 -6.46
C LYS A 31 5.01 18.05 -5.01
N LEU A 32 4.00 17.24 -4.70
CA LEU A 32 3.81 16.71 -3.35
C LEU A 32 5.02 15.88 -2.93
N GLN A 33 5.50 15.00 -3.80
CA GLN A 33 6.71 14.22 -3.56
C GLN A 33 7.91 15.14 -3.32
N SER A 34 8.15 16.12 -4.20
CA SER A 34 9.27 17.06 -4.06
C SER A 34 9.22 17.87 -2.76
N VAL A 35 8.03 18.38 -2.39
CA VAL A 35 7.85 19.19 -1.18
C VAL A 35 8.08 18.36 0.08
N THR A 36 7.53 17.17 0.15
CA THR A 36 7.77 16.27 1.29
C THR A 36 9.23 15.85 1.37
N SER A 37 9.85 15.50 0.23
CA SER A 37 11.29 15.23 0.11
C SER A 37 12.17 16.35 0.68
N SER A 38 11.79 17.61 0.45
CA SER A 38 12.55 18.77 0.94
C SER A 38 12.48 18.97 2.47
N ILE A 39 11.47 18.41 3.13
CA ILE A 39 11.27 18.53 4.58
C ILE A 39 12.15 17.51 5.32
N TYR A 40 12.34 16.31 4.77
CA TYR A 40 12.97 15.20 5.49
C TYR A 40 14.38 15.46 6.03
N PRO A 41 15.32 16.12 5.32
CA PRO A 41 16.63 16.45 5.87
C PRO A 41 16.56 17.24 7.17
N SER A 42 15.49 18.03 7.35
CA SER A 42 15.30 18.85 8.55
C SER A 42 14.58 18.13 9.69
N LEU A 43 14.04 16.91 9.51
CA LEU A 43 13.22 16.25 10.54
C LEU A 43 14.01 15.74 11.76
N ASN A 44 15.32 15.56 11.60
CA ASN A 44 16.21 15.13 12.68
C ASN A 44 16.70 16.32 13.53
N ASP A 45 16.79 17.51 12.92
CA ASP A 45 17.36 18.71 13.55
C ASP A 45 16.30 19.75 13.93
N ALA A 46 15.19 19.81 13.21
CA ALA A 46 14.06 20.68 13.51
C ALA A 46 13.12 19.97 14.48
N GLY A 47 12.74 20.64 15.57
CA GLY A 47 11.84 20.10 16.58
C GLY A 47 10.44 19.71 16.05
N ASN A 48 9.48 19.56 16.98
CA ASN A 48 8.14 19.04 16.69
C ASN A 48 7.38 19.74 15.53
N GLU A 49 7.75 20.98 15.18
CA GLU A 49 7.07 21.77 14.15
C GLU A 49 7.17 21.19 12.72
N GLN A 50 8.35 20.77 12.24
CA GLN A 50 8.46 20.20 10.89
C GLN A 50 7.78 18.83 10.79
N ARG A 51 7.80 18.05 11.88
CA ARG A 51 7.07 16.78 11.99
C ARG A 51 5.56 17.02 11.92
N LEU A 52 5.04 17.99 12.68
CA LEU A 52 3.63 18.39 12.62
C LEU A 52 3.25 18.95 11.26
N LYS A 53 4.12 19.72 10.60
CA LYS A 53 3.90 20.22 9.24
C LYS A 53 3.77 19.06 8.25
N LEU A 54 4.72 18.12 8.28
CA LEU A 54 4.70 16.94 7.42
C LEU A 54 3.42 16.12 7.63
N LYS A 55 3.07 15.85 8.90
CA LYS A 55 1.84 15.12 9.25
C LYS A 55 0.57 15.84 8.78
N ASN A 56 0.36 17.05 9.29
CA ASN A 56 -0.94 17.72 9.24
C ASN A 56 -1.22 18.37 7.88
N LEU A 57 -0.18 18.76 7.14
CA LEU A 57 -0.36 19.42 5.83
C LEU A 57 -0.17 18.47 4.66
N TYR A 58 0.56 17.36 4.83
CA TYR A 58 0.89 16.47 3.73
C TYR A 58 0.40 15.04 3.96
N TYR A 59 0.74 14.37 5.07
CA TYR A 59 0.41 12.95 5.20
C TYR A 59 -1.08 12.70 5.42
N VAL A 60 -1.69 13.33 6.43
CA VAL A 60 -3.11 13.12 6.74
C VAL A 60 -4.01 13.56 5.58
N PRO A 61 -3.88 14.79 5.03
CA PRO A 61 -4.76 15.23 3.95
C PRO A 61 -4.66 14.38 2.66
N ASN A 62 -3.47 13.89 2.32
CA ASN A 62 -3.24 13.11 1.10
C ASN A 62 -3.44 11.60 1.29
N SER A 63 -3.81 11.15 2.49
CA SER A 63 -4.16 9.76 2.80
C SER A 63 -5.65 9.43 2.57
N GLN A 64 -6.42 10.41 2.10
CA GLN A 64 -7.87 10.33 1.99
C GLN A 64 -8.34 9.22 1.03
N VAL A 65 -9.07 8.25 1.55
CA VAL A 65 -9.74 7.22 0.73
C VAL A 65 -11.23 7.47 0.71
N ALA A 66 -11.80 7.58 -0.50
CA ALA A 66 -13.24 7.72 -0.69
C ALA A 66 -13.98 6.42 -0.39
N ILE A 67 -15.16 6.54 0.21
CA ILE A 67 -16.05 5.43 0.51
C ILE A 67 -17.21 5.48 -0.47
N THR A 68 -17.08 4.72 -1.55
CA THR A 68 -18.11 4.53 -2.57
C THR A 68 -18.49 3.07 -2.64
N SER A 69 -19.68 2.75 -3.16
CA SER A 69 -20.26 1.40 -3.07
C SER A 69 -19.42 0.28 -3.72
N ASP A 70 -18.51 0.64 -4.62
CA ASP A 70 -17.58 -0.23 -5.31
C ASP A 70 -16.28 -0.49 -4.53
N THR A 71 -16.02 0.22 -3.43
CA THR A 71 -14.77 0.05 -2.68
C THR A 71 -14.81 -1.08 -1.65
N SER A 72 -13.65 -1.71 -1.45
CA SER A 72 -13.42 -2.66 -0.36
C SER A 72 -13.73 -2.04 0.99
N MET A 73 -13.41 -0.75 1.18
CA MET A 73 -13.69 -0.01 2.40
C MET A 73 -15.20 0.08 2.68
N TYR A 74 -16.02 0.41 1.68
CA TYR A 74 -17.49 0.43 1.84
C TYR A 74 -18.03 -0.93 2.24
N THR A 75 -17.53 -1.99 1.59
CA THR A 75 -17.93 -3.37 1.89
C THR A 75 -17.60 -3.75 3.34
N LEU A 76 -16.37 -3.48 3.78
CA LEU A 76 -15.93 -3.81 5.14
C LEU A 76 -16.68 -3.02 6.21
N ILE A 77 -16.87 -1.72 6.02
CA ILE A 77 -17.66 -0.88 6.93
C ILE A 77 -19.09 -1.40 7.04
N SER A 78 -19.71 -1.72 5.91
CA SER A 78 -21.09 -2.24 5.87
C SER A 78 -21.20 -3.58 6.61
N ASN A 79 -20.17 -4.43 6.54
CA ASN A 79 -20.14 -5.69 7.27
C ASN A 79 -20.00 -5.52 8.79
N VAL A 80 -19.26 -4.50 9.25
CA VAL A 80 -19.00 -4.27 10.68
C VAL A 80 -20.13 -3.46 11.34
N TYR A 81 -20.58 -2.39 10.69
CA TYR A 81 -21.47 -1.38 11.29
C TYR A 81 -22.83 -1.25 10.58
N GLY A 82 -23.04 -1.95 9.47
CA GLY A 82 -24.19 -1.72 8.57
C GLY A 82 -23.97 -0.53 7.62
N GLU A 83 -24.91 -0.28 6.72
CA GLU A 83 -24.83 0.82 5.75
C GLU A 83 -24.80 2.19 6.47
N LEU A 84 -23.71 2.95 6.29
CA LEU A 84 -23.54 4.27 6.88
C LEU A 84 -23.85 5.37 5.85
N GLY A 85 -25.04 5.96 5.91
CA GLY A 85 -25.50 6.96 4.93
C GLY A 85 -24.80 8.33 4.94
N LYS A 86 -23.77 8.56 5.77
CA LYS A 86 -23.10 9.88 5.89
C LYS A 86 -21.56 9.84 5.85
N LEU A 87 -20.96 8.65 5.89
CA LEU A 87 -19.50 8.53 5.88
C LEU A 87 -19.02 8.46 4.43
N SER A 88 -18.29 9.49 3.98
CA SER A 88 -17.84 9.60 2.59
C SER A 88 -16.36 9.31 2.39
N ASN A 89 -15.55 9.43 3.45
CA ASN A 89 -14.11 9.25 3.38
C ASN A 89 -13.56 8.71 4.70
N VAL A 90 -12.44 8.02 4.62
CA VAL A 90 -11.56 7.72 5.75
C VAL A 90 -10.18 8.34 5.51
N TYR A 91 -9.47 8.57 6.60
CA TYR A 91 -8.11 9.10 6.61
C TYR A 91 -7.26 8.19 7.47
N ILE A 92 -5.95 8.25 7.26
CA ILE A 92 -4.99 7.64 8.17
C ILE A 92 -5.15 8.25 9.57
N ASP A 93 -5.05 7.45 10.62
CA ASP A 93 -5.06 7.97 11.98
C ASP A 93 -3.76 8.70 12.35
N ASP A 94 -3.82 9.49 13.42
CA ASP A 94 -2.68 10.29 13.89
C ASP A 94 -1.48 9.41 14.27
N ALA A 95 -1.72 8.27 14.92
CA ALA A 95 -0.65 7.40 15.40
C ALA A 95 0.14 6.76 14.25
N THR A 96 -0.55 6.31 13.21
CA THR A 96 0.05 5.74 12.00
C THR A 96 0.75 6.84 11.21
N ALA A 97 0.15 8.04 11.10
CA ALA A 97 0.79 9.17 10.44
C ALA A 97 2.09 9.61 11.16
N ASP A 98 2.06 9.72 12.49
CA ASP A 98 3.24 10.02 13.32
C ASP A 98 4.31 8.95 13.18
N SER A 99 3.91 7.67 13.11
CA SER A 99 4.82 6.56 12.86
C SER A 99 5.49 6.71 11.50
N LEU A 100 4.72 6.90 10.42
CA LEU A 100 5.29 7.08 9.08
C LEU A 100 6.26 8.26 9.03
N VAL A 101 5.88 9.43 9.57
CA VAL A 101 6.78 10.60 9.66
C VAL A 101 8.08 10.26 10.39
N SER A 102 7.99 9.51 11.49
CA SER A 102 9.16 9.12 12.27
C SER A 102 10.05 8.11 11.54
N GLN A 103 9.46 7.13 10.85
CA GLN A 103 10.19 6.19 10.01
C GLN A 103 10.90 6.92 8.87
N THR A 104 10.24 7.89 8.25
CA THR A 104 10.83 8.69 7.17
C THR A 104 12.02 9.53 7.65
N ALA A 105 12.01 10.00 8.89
CA ALA A 105 13.15 10.74 9.46
C ALA A 105 14.34 9.83 9.86
N SER A 106 14.13 8.51 9.98
CA SER A 106 15.13 7.60 10.54
C SER A 106 16.34 7.34 9.62
N GLU A 107 17.49 7.01 10.21
CA GLU A 107 18.71 6.67 9.44
C GLU A 107 18.53 5.43 8.56
N ASN A 108 17.63 4.51 8.94
CA ASN A 108 17.26 3.33 8.17
C ASN A 108 15.87 3.44 7.53
N ALA A 109 15.47 4.67 7.15
CA ALA A 109 14.16 4.96 6.57
C ALA A 109 13.78 4.01 5.43
N GLN A 110 14.73 3.68 4.54
CA GLN A 110 14.49 2.76 3.42
C GLN A 110 13.99 1.40 3.91
N GLU A 111 14.66 0.78 4.88
CA GLU A 111 14.28 -0.55 5.39
C GLU A 111 12.96 -0.49 6.15
N GLN A 112 12.79 0.51 7.03
CA GLN A 112 11.57 0.67 7.83
C GLN A 112 10.33 0.90 6.96
N LEU A 113 10.45 1.73 5.93
CA LEU A 113 9.36 2.02 5.00
C LEU A 113 9.10 0.86 4.04
N THR A 114 10.14 0.16 3.58
CA THR A 114 9.98 -1.09 2.81
C THR A 114 9.11 -2.07 3.60
N LEU A 115 9.41 -2.28 4.89
CA LEU A 115 8.61 -3.18 5.71
C LEU A 115 7.21 -2.64 5.98
N THR A 116 7.07 -1.37 6.36
CA THR A 116 5.77 -0.81 6.75
C THR A 116 4.81 -0.76 5.56
N LEU A 117 5.25 -0.20 4.44
CA LEU A 117 4.41 -0.04 3.25
C LEU A 117 4.26 -1.36 2.49
N GLY A 118 5.29 -2.22 2.46
CA GLY A 118 5.19 -3.56 1.91
C GLY A 118 4.21 -4.44 2.68
N ASN A 119 4.23 -4.41 4.01
CA ASN A 119 3.24 -5.11 4.83
C ASN A 119 1.83 -4.56 4.62
N ALA A 120 1.66 -3.24 4.57
CA ALA A 120 0.38 -2.61 4.28
C ALA A 120 -0.17 -3.10 2.94
N ALA A 121 0.65 -3.05 1.88
CA ALA A 121 0.32 -3.54 0.54
C ALA A 121 -0.14 -5.00 0.51
N VAL A 122 0.69 -5.91 1.03
CA VAL A 122 0.36 -7.35 1.02
C VAL A 122 -0.89 -7.62 1.83
N LYS A 123 -1.05 -6.98 3.00
CA LYS A 123 -2.23 -7.11 3.84
C LYS A 123 -3.51 -6.76 3.07
N VAL A 124 -3.57 -5.58 2.46
CA VAL A 124 -4.84 -5.07 1.93
C VAL A 124 -5.17 -5.54 0.51
N ALA A 125 -4.15 -5.83 -0.31
CA ALA A 125 -4.35 -6.19 -1.72
C ALA A 125 -4.30 -7.71 -1.96
N LEU A 126 -3.38 -8.41 -1.29
CA LEU A 126 -3.00 -9.78 -1.68
C LEU A 126 -3.40 -10.85 -0.65
N SER A 127 -3.68 -10.46 0.59
CA SER A 127 -4.07 -11.40 1.64
C SER A 127 -5.58 -11.67 1.61
N ALA A 128 -5.95 -12.91 1.90
CA ALA A 128 -7.34 -13.33 2.02
C ALA A 128 -8.10 -12.51 3.07
N GLU A 129 -9.41 -12.37 2.86
CA GLU A 129 -10.32 -11.66 3.76
C GLU A 129 -9.84 -10.25 4.14
N HIS A 130 -9.28 -9.51 3.19
CA HIS A 130 -8.67 -8.19 3.37
C HIS A 130 -7.57 -8.16 4.45
N GLY A 131 -6.86 -9.28 4.65
CA GLY A 131 -5.71 -9.36 5.54
C GLY A 131 -6.05 -9.27 7.02
N MET A 132 -7.27 -9.65 7.42
CA MET A 132 -7.71 -9.61 8.83
C MET A 132 -6.87 -10.57 9.70
N ASN A 133 -6.41 -11.68 9.12
CA ASN A 133 -5.49 -12.64 9.75
C ASN A 133 -4.04 -12.51 9.24
N TYR A 134 -3.69 -11.38 8.62
CA TYR A 134 -2.37 -11.18 8.05
C TYR A 134 -1.30 -11.12 9.14
N THR A 135 -0.23 -11.90 8.98
CA THR A 135 0.96 -11.83 9.84
C THR A 135 2.04 -10.99 9.15
N PRO A 136 2.41 -9.82 9.70
CA PRO A 136 3.43 -8.98 9.10
C PRO A 136 4.80 -9.65 9.04
N ALA A 137 5.52 -9.43 7.94
CA ALA A 137 6.95 -9.71 7.89
C ALA A 137 7.70 -8.72 8.80
N THR A 138 8.59 -9.23 9.63
CA THR A 138 9.32 -8.43 10.64
C THR A 138 10.74 -8.06 10.20
N LYS A 139 11.18 -8.54 9.04
CA LYS A 139 12.51 -8.29 8.48
C LYS A 139 12.43 -8.26 6.96
N ALA A 140 13.33 -7.52 6.32
CA ALA A 140 13.41 -7.46 4.87
C ALA A 140 14.23 -8.64 4.35
N PHE A 141 13.82 -9.17 3.20
CA PHE A 141 14.56 -10.16 2.44
C PHE A 141 15.83 -9.51 1.86
N ASP A 142 16.99 -10.12 2.06
CA ASP A 142 18.22 -9.65 1.42
C ASP A 142 18.25 -10.08 -0.05
N PHE A 143 18.06 -9.12 -0.95
CA PHE A 143 18.12 -9.30 -2.40
C PHE A 143 19.42 -8.73 -3.01
N PHE A 144 20.45 -8.49 -2.21
CA PHE A 144 21.73 -7.98 -2.71
C PHE A 144 22.27 -8.85 -3.85
N GLY A 145 22.54 -8.23 -5.00
CA GLY A 145 23.02 -8.92 -6.20
C GLY A 145 21.92 -9.50 -7.12
N ASP A 146 20.64 -9.34 -6.79
CA ASP A 146 19.52 -9.63 -7.70
C ASP A 146 18.99 -8.33 -8.35
N PRO A 147 19.51 -7.93 -9.52
CA PRO A 147 19.06 -6.72 -10.20
C PRO A 147 17.61 -6.81 -10.70
N SER A 148 17.02 -8.01 -10.77
CA SER A 148 15.62 -8.19 -11.17
C SER A 148 14.62 -7.80 -10.07
N PHE A 149 15.13 -7.50 -8.87
CA PHE A 149 14.31 -7.16 -7.72
C PHE A 149 13.86 -5.70 -7.71
N VAL A 150 14.66 -4.81 -8.32
CA VAL A 150 14.38 -3.38 -8.39
C VAL A 150 13.84 -3.04 -9.78
N LEU A 151 12.62 -2.53 -9.81
CA LEU A 151 11.91 -2.12 -11.01
C LEU A 151 12.40 -0.78 -11.53
N SER A 152 12.12 -0.46 -12.79
CA SER A 152 12.33 0.89 -13.32
C SER A 152 11.40 1.91 -12.63
N ASP A 153 11.73 3.20 -12.64
CA ASP A 153 10.92 4.24 -11.99
C ASP A 153 9.46 4.25 -12.49
N ILE A 154 9.25 3.98 -13.78
CA ILE A 154 7.89 3.87 -14.36
C ILE A 154 7.15 2.67 -13.78
N GLU A 155 7.80 1.52 -13.70
CA GLU A 155 7.19 0.30 -13.15
C GLU A 155 6.97 0.39 -11.64
N GLN A 156 7.82 1.11 -10.90
CA GLN A 156 7.62 1.43 -9.49
C GLN A 156 6.33 2.25 -9.29
N LYS A 157 6.14 3.30 -10.10
CA LYS A 157 4.89 4.09 -10.11
C LYS A 157 3.67 3.21 -10.45
N SER A 158 3.76 2.41 -11.51
CA SER A 158 2.68 1.48 -11.88
C SER A 158 2.36 0.46 -10.78
N LEU A 159 3.37 -0.08 -10.10
CA LEU A 159 3.16 -1.05 -9.02
C LEU A 159 2.44 -0.41 -7.83
N ALA A 160 2.83 0.80 -7.44
CA ALA A 160 2.17 1.53 -6.35
C ALA A 160 0.68 1.76 -6.65
N LEU A 161 0.37 2.19 -7.88
CA LEU A 161 -1.00 2.38 -8.35
C LEU A 161 -1.78 1.06 -8.41
N LEU A 162 -1.18 0.00 -8.95
CA LEU A 162 -1.80 -1.32 -9.06
C LEU A 162 -2.20 -1.89 -7.70
N VAL A 163 -1.27 -1.88 -6.74
CA VAL A 163 -1.52 -2.44 -5.40
C VAL A 163 -2.66 -1.71 -4.71
N PHE A 164 -2.70 -0.38 -4.83
CA PHE A 164 -3.80 0.41 -4.29
C PHE A 164 -5.12 0.10 -5.01
N GLU A 165 -5.12 0.03 -6.34
CA GLU A 165 -6.32 -0.28 -7.13
C GLU A 165 -6.88 -1.66 -6.75
N VAL A 166 -6.03 -2.69 -6.66
CA VAL A 166 -6.43 -4.02 -6.19
C VAL A 166 -6.99 -3.97 -4.77
N ALA A 167 -6.39 -3.21 -3.87
CA ALA A 167 -6.86 -3.12 -2.49
C ALA A 167 -8.20 -2.39 -2.38
N ASN A 168 -8.37 -1.29 -3.10
CA ASN A 168 -9.50 -0.38 -2.95
C ASN A 168 -10.72 -0.82 -3.77
N ASN A 169 -10.53 -1.44 -4.94
CA ASN A 169 -11.62 -1.89 -5.81
C ASN A 169 -12.09 -3.30 -5.40
N ASN A 170 -13.31 -3.41 -4.88
CA ASN A 170 -13.81 -4.66 -4.27
C ASN A 170 -13.92 -5.82 -5.26
N GLU A 171 -14.34 -5.55 -6.50
CA GLU A 171 -14.48 -6.59 -7.52
C GLU A 171 -13.10 -7.06 -8.03
N LEU A 172 -12.16 -6.13 -8.19
CA LEU A 172 -10.79 -6.47 -8.53
C LEU A 172 -10.12 -7.28 -7.41
N TYR A 173 -10.29 -6.87 -6.15
CA TYR A 173 -9.83 -7.61 -4.98
C TYR A 173 -10.34 -9.06 -5.01
N LYS A 174 -11.66 -9.27 -5.16
CA LYS A 174 -12.26 -10.62 -5.24
C LYS A 174 -11.70 -11.45 -6.40
N THR A 175 -11.50 -10.82 -7.55
CA THR A 175 -10.90 -11.47 -8.73
C THR A 175 -9.48 -11.94 -8.43
N VAL A 176 -8.64 -11.08 -7.86
CA VAL A 176 -7.27 -11.42 -7.46
C VAL A 176 -7.26 -12.53 -6.42
N GLN A 177 -8.11 -12.46 -5.39
CA GLN A 177 -8.21 -13.52 -4.38
C GLN A 177 -8.66 -14.86 -4.96
N THR A 178 -9.56 -14.86 -5.94
CA THR A 178 -9.99 -16.08 -6.64
C THR A 178 -8.80 -16.72 -7.36
N LEU A 179 -8.03 -15.94 -8.11
CA LEU A 179 -6.86 -16.42 -8.84
C LEU A 179 -5.73 -16.90 -7.91
N ILE A 180 -5.56 -16.26 -6.76
CA ILE A 180 -4.66 -16.73 -5.70
C ILE A 180 -5.11 -18.09 -5.16
N ASN A 181 -6.39 -18.24 -4.83
CA ASN A 181 -6.95 -19.51 -4.32
C ASN A 181 -6.89 -20.65 -5.36
N GLU A 182 -7.00 -20.33 -6.64
CA GLU A 182 -6.83 -21.27 -7.75
C GLU A 182 -5.36 -21.63 -8.01
N ASN A 183 -4.42 -20.92 -7.38
CA ASN A 183 -2.98 -21.08 -7.58
C ASN A 183 -2.55 -20.99 -9.06
N ASN A 184 -3.19 -20.08 -9.81
CA ASN A 184 -2.98 -19.92 -11.25
C ASN A 184 -2.09 -18.71 -11.55
N GLU A 185 -0.76 -18.93 -11.57
CA GLU A 185 0.23 -17.86 -11.74
C GLU A 185 0.04 -17.07 -13.03
N ALA A 186 -0.21 -17.74 -14.15
CA ALA A 186 -0.34 -17.09 -15.46
C ALA A 186 -1.59 -16.19 -15.53
N ALA A 187 -2.72 -16.65 -15.01
CA ALA A 187 -3.94 -15.85 -14.99
C ALA A 187 -3.84 -14.68 -13.99
N LEU A 188 -3.15 -14.87 -12.86
CA LEU A 188 -2.89 -13.80 -11.90
C LEU A 188 -1.96 -12.72 -12.50
N ALA A 189 -0.91 -13.13 -13.21
CA ALA A 189 -0.02 -12.20 -13.91
C ALA A 189 -0.76 -11.42 -15.01
N ASP A 190 -1.59 -12.09 -15.82
CA ASP A 190 -2.43 -11.44 -16.83
C ASP A 190 -3.42 -10.45 -16.18
N GLN A 191 -4.02 -10.83 -15.05
CA GLN A 191 -4.91 -9.96 -14.29
C GLN A 191 -4.20 -8.69 -13.81
N PHE A 192 -2.95 -8.78 -13.35
CA PHE A 192 -2.17 -7.60 -12.96
C PHE A 192 -1.78 -6.72 -14.16
N ALA A 193 -1.39 -7.32 -15.28
CA ALA A 193 -0.95 -6.59 -16.47
C ALA A 193 -2.09 -5.82 -17.17
N LYS A 194 -3.34 -6.28 -17.05
CA LYS A 194 -4.51 -5.67 -17.71
C LYS A 194 -5.22 -4.59 -16.89
N VAL A 195 -4.86 -4.40 -15.62
CA VAL A 195 -5.46 -3.31 -14.82
C VAL A 195 -5.04 -1.98 -15.43
N GLU A 196 -6.01 -1.21 -15.92
CA GLU A 196 -5.76 0.16 -16.37
C GLU A 196 -5.56 1.06 -15.16
N LEU A 197 -4.40 1.71 -15.10
CA LEU A 197 -4.01 2.61 -14.02
C LEU A 197 -4.14 4.06 -14.50
N PRO A 198 -4.15 5.04 -13.59
CA PRO A 198 -4.16 6.45 -13.95
C PRO A 198 -3.12 6.80 -15.03
N ASN A 199 -3.47 7.77 -15.87
CA ASN A 199 -2.70 8.18 -17.06
C ASN A 199 -2.52 7.07 -18.12
N ASN A 200 -3.45 6.12 -18.20
CA ASN A 200 -3.43 4.98 -19.13
C ASN A 200 -2.16 4.13 -19.01
N SER A 201 -1.63 4.03 -17.79
CA SER A 201 -0.47 3.19 -17.51
C SER A 201 -0.90 1.78 -17.13
N THR A 202 0.01 0.82 -17.27
CA THR A 202 -0.17 -0.56 -16.81
C THR A 202 1.14 -1.04 -16.17
N LEU A 203 1.09 -2.14 -15.42
CA LEU A 203 2.29 -2.84 -14.99
C LEU A 203 2.80 -3.70 -16.16
N SER A 204 4.12 -3.72 -16.37
CA SER A 204 4.73 -4.54 -17.45
C SER A 204 4.43 -6.02 -17.23
N SER A 205 4.45 -6.82 -18.32
CA SER A 205 4.24 -8.27 -18.23
C SER A 205 5.28 -8.95 -17.34
N ASP A 206 6.54 -8.52 -17.40
CA ASP A 206 7.63 -9.10 -16.59
C ASP A 206 7.44 -8.80 -15.10
N ALA A 207 7.12 -7.56 -14.74
CA ALA A 207 6.84 -7.18 -13.35
C ALA A 207 5.56 -7.85 -12.83
N SER A 208 4.53 -7.97 -13.67
CA SER A 208 3.28 -8.67 -13.34
C SER A 208 3.51 -10.15 -13.08
N GLN A 209 4.33 -10.82 -13.91
CA GLN A 209 4.72 -12.21 -13.72
C GLN A 209 5.50 -12.39 -12.41
N LYS A 210 6.46 -11.50 -12.12
CA LYS A 210 7.23 -11.54 -10.89
C LYS A 210 6.33 -11.37 -9.66
N LEU A 211 5.42 -10.40 -9.68
CA LEU A 211 4.46 -10.15 -8.60
C LEU A 211 3.56 -11.38 -8.36
N ALA A 212 3.00 -11.96 -9.42
CA ALA A 212 2.17 -13.16 -9.33
C ALA A 212 2.95 -14.35 -8.75
N SER A 213 4.15 -14.60 -9.25
CA SER A 213 5.03 -15.67 -8.76
C SER A 213 5.35 -15.51 -7.27
N LEU A 214 5.72 -14.30 -6.84
CA LEU A 214 6.00 -14.01 -5.43
C LEU A 214 4.75 -14.13 -4.54
N THR A 215 3.59 -13.76 -5.07
CA THR A 215 2.30 -13.88 -4.35
C THR A 215 1.97 -15.34 -4.07
N LEU A 216 2.10 -16.22 -5.07
CA LEU A 216 1.76 -17.63 -4.95
C LEU A 216 2.83 -18.47 -4.23
N ALA A 217 4.09 -18.02 -4.25
CA ALA A 217 5.18 -18.72 -3.55
C ALA A 217 4.99 -18.80 -2.03
N GLY A 218 4.10 -18.01 -1.44
CA GLY A 218 3.83 -18.00 0.00
C GLY A 218 4.98 -17.49 0.87
N ASN A 219 6.05 -16.96 0.27
CA ASN A 219 7.16 -16.33 0.99
C ASN A 219 6.83 -14.86 1.26
N ASN A 220 6.15 -14.63 2.38
CA ASN A 220 5.69 -13.30 2.77
C ASN A 220 6.83 -12.27 2.88
N GLU A 221 7.99 -12.68 3.40
CA GLU A 221 9.16 -11.81 3.56
C GLU A 221 9.64 -11.26 2.20
N LYS A 222 9.75 -12.15 1.20
CA LYS A 222 10.19 -11.77 -0.14
C LYS A 222 9.17 -10.91 -0.87
N LEU A 223 7.88 -11.22 -0.73
CA LEU A 223 6.79 -10.45 -1.33
C LEU A 223 6.70 -9.04 -0.73
N VAL A 224 6.69 -8.92 0.61
CA VAL A 224 6.69 -7.64 1.32
C VAL A 224 7.88 -6.80 0.90
N THR A 225 9.07 -7.39 0.85
CA THR A 225 10.29 -6.67 0.47
C THR A 225 10.24 -6.21 -0.98
N TYR A 226 9.74 -7.05 -1.89
CA TYR A 226 9.60 -6.71 -3.30
C TYR A 226 8.65 -5.54 -3.50
N ILE A 227 7.46 -5.59 -2.91
CA ILE A 227 6.50 -4.50 -3.05
C ILE A 227 7.02 -3.25 -2.36
N GLY A 228 7.41 -3.34 -1.08
CA GLY A 228 7.85 -2.21 -0.28
C GLY A 228 9.03 -1.44 -0.88
N THR A 229 10.01 -2.14 -1.45
CA THR A 229 11.16 -1.54 -2.13
C THR A 229 10.75 -0.75 -3.38
N ASN A 230 9.69 -1.20 -4.06
CA ASN A 230 9.32 -0.70 -5.38
C ASN A 230 8.11 0.24 -5.39
N ILE A 231 7.35 0.38 -4.30
CA ILE A 231 6.24 1.35 -4.24
C ILE A 231 6.63 2.69 -3.63
N PHE A 232 7.69 2.73 -2.83
CA PHE A 232 8.17 3.97 -2.23
C PHE A 232 9.68 3.93 -2.01
N LYS A 233 10.34 5.02 -2.43
CA LYS A 233 11.78 5.20 -2.26
C LYS A 233 12.08 6.55 -1.61
N PRO A 234 12.64 6.55 -0.39
CA PRO A 234 13.30 7.71 0.17
C PRO A 234 14.32 8.34 -0.77
N SER A 235 14.28 9.66 -0.95
CA SER A 235 15.04 10.37 -1.98
C SER A 235 15.80 11.62 -1.50
N TRP A 236 16.11 11.70 -0.21
CA TRP A 236 16.82 12.82 0.44
C TRP A 236 18.16 12.41 1.05
#